data_AF-A0A6A6RN33-F1
#
_entry.id   AF-A0A6A6RN33-F1
#
_cell.length_a   1.000
_cell.length_b   1.000
_cell.length_c   1.000
_cell.angle_alpha   90.00
_cell.angle_beta   90.00
_cell.angle_gamma   90.00
#
_symmetry.space_group_name_H-M   'P 1'
#
loop_
_entity.id
_entity.type
_entity.pdbx_description
1 polymer ?
#
loop_
_entity_poly.entity_id
_entity_poly.type
_entity_poly.pdbx_seq_one_letter_code
_entity_poly.pdbx_strand_id
1 'polypeptide(L)'
;MDMVELHSLRDFESFEPDKWNIPTPSRASLESRANCFGGVGLTNGEDGEAKDEAGLDLIVMPGMAFDASFGRLGHGKGFYDYFLRRSQLGPRMPQKVGLGLTEQLLPPSESVPMDTSDFRLHALVTGDGELIVASNAVHRSLHLLDQRDVVAL
;
A
#
# COMPACT_ATOMS: atom_id res chain seq x y z
N MET A 1 0.45 10.04 -5.77
CA MET A 1 1.33 9.21 -4.92
C MET A 1 1.93 8.16 -5.83
N ASP A 2 3.25 7.98 -5.72
CA ASP A 2 4.00 6.95 -6.44
C ASP A 2 4.81 6.16 -5.41
N MET A 3 4.89 4.84 -5.59
CA MET A 3 5.76 3.98 -4.80
C MET A 3 7.08 3.82 -5.56
N VAL A 4 8.18 4.20 -4.91
CA VAL A 4 9.53 4.15 -5.46
C VAL A 4 10.40 3.20 -4.66
N GLU A 5 11.35 2.57 -5.34
CA GLU A 5 12.25 1.59 -4.75
C GLU A 5 13.13 2.22 -3.66
N LEU A 6 13.24 1.50 -2.54
CA LEU A 6 14.23 1.74 -1.52
C LEU A 6 15.44 0.86 -1.80
N HIS A 7 16.63 1.45 -1.93
CA HIS A 7 17.81 0.70 -2.35
C HIS A 7 18.45 -0.11 -1.20
N SER A 8 18.33 0.36 0.05
CA SER A 8 18.84 -0.32 1.24
C SER A 8 18.34 0.32 2.53
N LEU A 9 18.61 -0.31 3.68
CA LEU A 9 18.37 0.32 4.98
C LEU A 9 19.20 1.59 5.19
N ARG A 10 20.47 1.60 4.76
CA ARG A 10 21.33 2.81 4.83
C ARG A 10 20.76 3.96 3.99
N ASP A 11 20.17 3.63 2.85
CA ASP A 11 19.47 4.60 2.00
C ASP A 11 18.27 5.21 2.74
N PHE A 12 17.46 4.39 3.41
CA PHE A 12 16.34 4.86 4.24
C PHE A 12 16.80 5.75 5.40
N GLU A 13 17.87 5.34 6.10
CA GLU A 13 18.46 6.12 7.20
C GLU A 13 19.00 7.49 6.76
N SER A 14 19.21 7.70 5.45
CA SER A 14 19.63 9.00 4.90
C SER A 14 18.47 9.94 4.58
N PHE A 15 17.22 9.50 4.72
CA PHE A 15 16.06 10.31 4.38
C PHE A 15 15.80 11.38 5.43
N GLU A 16 15.48 12.58 4.95
CA GLU A 16 15.06 13.68 5.81
C GLU A 16 13.53 13.64 5.98
N PRO A 17 13.01 13.99 7.17
CA PRO A 17 11.57 14.04 7.39
C PRO A 17 10.90 15.13 6.54
N ASP A 18 9.72 14.83 6.02
CA ASP A 18 8.88 15.81 5.32
C ASP A 18 8.05 16.66 6.31
N LYS A 19 7.05 17.40 5.81
CA LYS A 19 6.15 18.23 6.63
C LYS A 19 5.28 17.44 7.61
N TRP A 20 5.19 16.12 7.44
CA TRP A 20 4.47 15.19 8.29
C TRP A 20 5.42 14.36 9.16
N ASN A 21 6.72 14.71 9.16
CA ASN A 21 7.77 14.00 9.86
C ASN A 21 7.98 12.55 9.35
N ILE A 22 7.66 12.28 8.08
CA ILE A 22 7.86 10.99 7.44
C ILE A 22 9.20 11.01 6.69
N PRO A 23 10.13 10.07 6.94
CA PRO A 23 11.38 9.97 6.19
C PRO A 23 11.08 9.82 4.69
N THR A 24 11.47 10.81 3.90
CA THR A 24 11.10 10.88 2.48
C THR A 24 12.35 11.01 1.61
N PRO A 25 12.47 10.26 0.50
CA PRO A 25 13.60 10.38 -0.42
C PRO A 25 13.70 11.80 -0.98
N SER A 26 14.93 12.30 -1.10
CA SER A 26 15.19 13.61 -1.69
C SER A 26 14.82 13.62 -3.18
N ARG A 27 14.48 14.80 -3.71
CA ARG A 27 14.17 14.99 -5.14
C ARG A 27 15.28 14.47 -6.06
N ALA A 28 16.53 14.73 -5.70
CA ALA A 28 17.68 14.25 -6.47
C ALA A 28 17.76 12.71 -6.49
N SER A 29 17.44 12.05 -5.38
CA SER A 29 17.45 10.58 -5.32
C SER A 29 16.29 9.93 -6.08
N LEU A 30 15.16 10.63 -6.26
CA LEU A 30 14.00 10.08 -6.96
C LEU A 30 14.29 9.77 -8.43
N GLU A 31 15.18 10.52 -9.08
CA GLU A 31 15.50 10.37 -10.50
C GLU A 31 16.17 9.03 -10.86
N SER A 32 16.66 8.28 -9.87
CA SER A 32 17.34 6.99 -10.07
C SER A 32 16.60 5.79 -9.52
N ARG A 33 15.45 5.98 -8.85
CA ARG A 33 14.70 4.89 -8.21
C ARG A 33 13.68 4.30 -9.16
N ALA A 34 13.62 2.98 -9.29
CA ALA A 34 12.51 2.35 -10.00
C ALA A 34 11.17 2.71 -9.34
N ASN A 35 10.11 2.82 -10.13
CA ASN A 35 8.74 2.94 -9.61
C ASN A 35 7.92 1.69 -9.91
N CYS A 36 6.86 1.48 -9.13
CA CYS A 36 6.00 0.31 -9.28
C CYS A 36 5.18 0.27 -10.58
N PHE A 37 5.23 1.30 -11.42
CA PHE A 37 4.55 1.35 -12.72
C PHE A 37 5.49 1.00 -13.88
N GLY A 38 6.72 0.51 -13.59
CA GLY A 38 7.69 0.06 -14.59
C GLY A 38 8.58 1.17 -15.14
N GLY A 39 8.55 2.36 -14.54
CA GLY A 39 9.40 3.51 -14.86
C GLY A 39 10.45 3.78 -13.79
N VAL A 40 10.99 5.00 -13.82
CA VAL A 40 11.94 5.53 -12.83
C VAL A 40 11.42 6.87 -12.32
N GLY A 41 11.54 7.11 -11.02
CA GLY A 41 11.10 8.33 -10.34
C GLY A 41 9.58 8.50 -10.28
N LEU A 42 9.16 9.73 -10.04
CA LEU A 42 7.73 10.08 -9.93
C LEU A 42 7.08 10.12 -11.31
N THR A 43 5.84 9.64 -11.40
CA THR A 43 5.07 9.78 -12.64
C THR A 43 4.30 11.11 -12.69
N ASN A 44 4.29 11.86 -11.57
CA ASN A 44 3.49 13.08 -11.41
C ASN A 44 1.97 12.87 -11.65
N GLY A 45 1.49 11.65 -11.44
CA GLY A 45 0.08 11.29 -11.67
C GLY A 45 -0.24 10.94 -13.12
N GLU A 46 0.76 10.86 -14.00
CA GLU A 46 0.58 10.33 -15.35
C GLU A 46 0.49 8.80 -15.28
N ASP A 47 -0.49 8.25 -16.00
CA ASP A 47 -0.73 6.82 -16.15
C ASP A 47 -0.11 6.39 -17.48
N GLY A 48 1.18 6.05 -17.45
CA GLY A 48 1.90 5.53 -18.62
C GLY A 48 1.44 4.11 -18.98
N GLU A 49 1.89 3.60 -20.13
CA GLU A 49 1.66 2.19 -20.49
C GLU A 49 2.32 1.28 -19.45
N ALA A 50 1.50 0.55 -18.71
CA ALA A 50 1.97 -0.41 -17.73
C ALA A 50 2.74 -1.52 -18.45
N LYS A 51 4.01 -1.71 -18.07
CA LYS A 51 4.82 -2.81 -18.58
C LYS A 51 4.35 -4.13 -17.99
N ASP A 52 4.51 -5.24 -18.73
CA ASP A 52 4.01 -6.56 -18.32
C ASP A 52 4.53 -7.04 -16.94
N GLU A 53 5.74 -6.62 -16.55
CA GLU A 53 6.34 -6.94 -15.24
C GLU A 53 6.16 -5.83 -14.19
N ALA A 54 5.39 -4.78 -14.48
CA ALA A 54 5.12 -3.69 -13.54
C ALA A 54 4.02 -4.07 -12.53
N GLY A 55 4.06 -3.45 -11.36
CA GLY A 55 3.06 -3.61 -10.30
C GLY A 55 3.69 -4.01 -8.97
N LEU A 56 2.82 -4.17 -7.98
CA LEU A 56 3.18 -4.69 -6.65
C LEU A 56 2.41 -5.98 -6.42
N ASP A 57 3.04 -6.94 -5.76
CA ASP A 57 2.36 -8.15 -5.27
C ASP A 57 1.52 -7.86 -4.03
N LEU A 58 2.03 -6.99 -3.15
CA LEU A 58 1.43 -6.61 -1.88
C LEU A 58 1.67 -5.13 -1.59
N ILE A 59 0.72 -4.52 -0.89
CA ILE A 59 0.83 -3.18 -0.31
C ILE A 59 0.39 -3.23 1.15
N VAL A 60 1.23 -2.68 2.03
CA VAL A 60 0.87 -2.43 3.42
C VAL A 60 0.04 -1.15 3.48
N MET A 61 -1.16 -1.26 4.02
CA MET A 61 -2.16 -0.19 3.99
C MET A 61 -2.29 0.45 5.38
N PRO A 62 -1.76 1.66 5.59
CA PRO A 62 -1.94 2.37 6.84
C PRO A 62 -3.38 2.92 6.94
N GLY A 63 -3.85 3.08 8.17
CA GLY A 63 -5.18 3.58 8.47
C GLY A 63 -5.28 4.12 9.90
N MET A 64 -6.30 4.93 10.13
CA MET A 64 -6.73 5.41 11.45
C MET A 64 -7.65 4.39 12.13
N ALA A 65 -8.47 3.69 11.34
CA ALA A 65 -9.36 2.64 11.82
C ALA A 65 -9.57 1.57 10.74
N PHE A 66 -9.90 0.37 11.19
CA PHE A 66 -10.23 -0.80 10.38
C PHE A 66 -11.49 -1.46 10.95
N ASP A 67 -12.27 -2.16 10.13
CA ASP A 67 -13.47 -2.88 10.58
C ASP A 67 -13.46 -4.36 10.18
N ALA A 68 -14.40 -5.13 10.75
CA ALA A 68 -14.58 -6.56 10.48
C ALA A 68 -15.01 -6.87 9.03
N SER A 69 -15.44 -5.86 8.27
CA SER A 69 -15.73 -5.95 6.84
C SER A 69 -14.54 -5.53 5.98
N PHE A 70 -13.34 -5.42 6.56
CA PHE A 70 -12.10 -5.02 5.91
C PHE A 70 -12.15 -3.61 5.31
N GLY A 71 -13.03 -2.75 5.85
CA GLY A 71 -13.01 -1.32 5.60
C GLY A 71 -11.80 -0.66 6.27
N ARG A 72 -11.33 0.44 5.68
CA ARG A 72 -10.16 1.19 6.15
C ARG A 72 -10.47 2.68 6.13
N LEU A 73 -10.29 3.34 7.27
CA LEU A 73 -10.37 4.79 7.37
C LEU A 73 -8.97 5.38 7.25
N GLY A 74 -8.69 6.16 6.20
CA GLY A 74 -7.44 6.92 6.09
C GLY A 74 -7.50 8.30 6.78
N HIS A 75 -6.45 9.12 6.62
CA HIS A 75 -6.44 10.51 7.08
C HIS A 75 -7.25 11.50 6.20
N GLY A 76 -8.09 10.98 5.28
CA GLY A 76 -9.03 11.79 4.49
C GLY A 76 -8.49 12.42 3.19
N LYS A 77 -7.24 12.18 2.80
CA LYS A 77 -6.68 12.66 1.50
C LYS A 77 -6.84 11.68 0.33
N GLY A 78 -7.25 10.44 0.59
CA GLY A 78 -7.49 9.44 -0.45
C GLY A 78 -6.24 9.02 -1.25
N PHE A 79 -5.02 9.26 -0.76
CA PHE A 79 -3.79 8.96 -1.52
C PHE A 79 -3.66 7.48 -1.89
N TYR A 80 -3.98 6.58 -0.96
CA TYR A 80 -3.92 5.14 -1.18
C TYR A 80 -5.02 4.66 -2.13
N ASP A 81 -6.24 5.18 -2.01
CA ASP A 81 -7.35 4.80 -2.90
C ASP A 81 -7.11 5.33 -4.33
N TYR A 82 -6.51 6.52 -4.46
CA TYR A 82 -6.01 7.06 -5.72
C TYR A 82 -4.90 6.18 -6.31
N PHE A 83 -3.91 5.76 -5.51
CA PHE A 83 -2.87 4.84 -5.96
C PHE A 83 -3.41 3.49 -6.42
N LEU A 84 -4.36 2.91 -5.68
CA LEU A 84 -5.00 1.64 -6.02
C LEU A 84 -5.82 1.73 -7.29
N ARG A 85 -6.52 2.84 -7.52
CA ARG A 85 -7.23 3.11 -8.78
C ARG A 85 -6.28 3.12 -9.98
N ARG A 86 -5.11 3.75 -9.84
CA ARG A 86 -4.07 3.73 -10.88
C ARG A 86 -3.51 2.32 -11.10
N SER A 87 -3.33 1.57 -10.01
CA SER A 87 -2.89 0.17 -10.07
C SER A 87 -3.87 -0.76 -10.81
N GLN A 88 -5.16 -0.41 -10.89
CA GLN A 88 -6.15 -1.18 -11.67
C GLN A 88 -5.90 -1.14 -13.18
N LEU A 89 -5.17 -0.13 -13.68
CA LEU A 89 -4.77 -0.03 -15.08
C LEU A 89 -3.54 -0.89 -15.40
N GLY A 90 -2.82 -1.35 -14.37
CA GLY A 90 -1.67 -2.23 -14.49
C GLY A 90 -2.05 -3.70 -14.70
N PRO A 91 -1.05 -4.55 -15.00
CA PRO A 91 -1.28 -5.98 -15.24
C PRO A 91 -1.72 -6.74 -13.98
N ARG A 92 -1.48 -6.20 -12.78
CA ARG A 92 -1.79 -6.83 -11.49
C ARG A 92 -2.19 -5.81 -10.43
N MET A 93 -3.26 -6.14 -9.70
CA MET A 93 -3.63 -5.43 -8.47
C MET A 93 -2.92 -6.04 -7.26
N PRO A 94 -2.31 -5.22 -6.38
CA PRO A 94 -1.65 -5.74 -5.18
C PRO A 94 -2.65 -6.30 -4.17
N GLN A 95 -2.15 -7.26 -3.38
CA GLN A 95 -2.79 -7.69 -2.15
C GLN A 95 -2.76 -6.53 -1.14
N LYS A 96 -3.92 -6.14 -0.62
CA LYS A 96 -4.04 -5.01 0.31
C LYS A 96 -4.07 -5.55 1.73
N VAL A 97 -3.02 -5.33 2.50
CA VAL A 97 -2.91 -5.81 3.89
C VAL A 97 -2.87 -4.62 4.83
N GLY A 98 -3.88 -4.50 5.68
CA GLY A 98 -3.88 -3.51 6.75
C GLY A 98 -2.88 -3.91 7.83
N LEU A 99 -2.19 -2.93 8.40
CA LEU A 99 -1.40 -3.09 9.61
C LEU A 99 -1.87 -2.01 10.59
N GLY A 100 -2.38 -2.43 11.74
CA GLY A 100 -2.95 -1.53 12.74
C GLY A 100 -2.76 -2.02 14.16
N LEU A 101 -2.85 -1.10 15.11
CA LEU A 101 -2.96 -1.43 16.52
C LEU A 101 -4.32 -2.08 16.79
N THR A 102 -4.44 -2.85 17.87
CA THR A 102 -5.71 -3.46 18.28
C THR A 102 -6.79 -2.39 18.52
N GLU A 103 -6.41 -1.22 19.03
CA GLU A 103 -7.30 -0.07 19.25
C GLU A 103 -7.83 0.56 17.96
N GLN A 104 -7.17 0.30 16.82
CA GLN A 104 -7.63 0.76 15.51
C GLN A 104 -8.65 -0.19 14.89
N LEU A 105 -8.86 -1.38 15.47
CA LEU A 105 -9.93 -2.28 15.05
C LEU A 105 -11.23 -1.87 15.73
N LEU A 106 -12.22 -1.46 14.93
CA LEU A 106 -13.54 -1.09 15.42
C LEU A 106 -14.28 -2.31 15.99
N PRO A 107 -15.14 -2.12 17.01
CA PRO A 107 -15.97 -3.20 17.53
C PRO A 107 -16.91 -3.73 16.43
N PRO A 108 -17.37 -5.00 16.51
CA PRO A 108 -18.21 -5.61 15.46
C PRO A 108 -19.54 -4.90 15.16
N SER A 109 -20.01 -4.03 16.07
CA SER A 109 -21.21 -3.20 15.90
C SER A 109 -20.98 -1.95 15.06
N GLU A 110 -19.73 -1.60 14.75
CA GLU A 110 -19.35 -0.41 14.00
C GLU A 110 -18.71 -0.78 12.67
N SER A 111 -18.72 0.17 11.73
CA SER A 111 -18.09 0.01 10.43
C SER A 111 -17.52 1.33 9.96
N VAL A 112 -16.45 1.25 9.19
CA VAL A 112 -15.90 2.40 8.48
C VAL A 112 -16.89 2.82 7.40
N PRO A 113 -17.35 4.09 7.38
CA PRO A 113 -18.11 4.60 6.25
C PRO A 113 -17.25 4.59 5.00
N MET A 114 -17.72 3.92 3.94
CA MET A 114 -17.00 3.83 2.68
C MET A 114 -17.89 4.18 1.49
N ASP A 115 -17.27 4.74 0.46
CA ASP A 115 -17.84 4.96 -0.86
C ASP A 115 -17.39 3.86 -1.85
N THR A 116 -17.99 3.86 -3.03
CA THR A 116 -17.62 3.08 -4.22
C THR A 116 -16.18 3.32 -4.71
N SER A 117 -15.58 4.45 -4.34
CA SER A 117 -14.19 4.78 -4.68
C SER A 117 -13.17 4.18 -3.72
N ASP A 118 -13.61 3.67 -2.56
CA ASP A 118 -12.75 3.11 -1.52
C ASP A 118 -12.47 1.62 -1.75
N PHE A 119 -11.29 1.18 -1.34
CA PHE A 119 -10.86 -0.21 -1.51
C PHE A 119 -10.84 -0.94 -0.17
N ARG A 120 -11.53 -2.09 -0.13
CA ARG A 120 -11.44 -3.03 0.99
C ARG A 120 -10.08 -3.73 1.03
N LEU A 121 -9.63 -4.03 2.24
CA LEU A 121 -8.47 -4.87 2.48
C LEU A 121 -8.77 -6.33 2.16
N HIS A 122 -7.72 -7.10 1.92
CA HIS A 122 -7.79 -8.56 1.81
C HIS A 122 -7.44 -9.24 3.13
N ALA A 123 -6.59 -8.59 3.95
CA ALA A 123 -6.23 -9.05 5.28
C ALA A 123 -5.90 -7.87 6.20
N LEU A 124 -5.93 -8.11 7.50
CA LEU A 124 -5.55 -7.17 8.56
C LEU A 124 -4.63 -7.88 9.55
N VAL A 125 -3.50 -7.26 9.86
CA VAL A 125 -2.62 -7.64 10.97
C VAL A 125 -2.83 -6.65 12.11
N THR A 126 -3.14 -7.14 13.30
CA THR A 126 -3.40 -6.33 14.51
C THR A 126 -2.18 -6.31 15.44
N GLY A 127 -2.17 -5.35 16.38
CA GLY A 127 -1.03 -5.09 17.27
C GLY A 127 -0.70 -6.22 18.25
N ASP A 128 -1.63 -7.15 18.46
CA ASP A 128 -1.45 -8.40 19.20
C ASP A 128 -0.92 -9.57 18.34
N GLY A 129 -0.68 -9.31 17.04
CA GLY A 129 -0.12 -10.27 16.10
C GLY A 129 -1.14 -11.18 15.41
N GLU A 130 -2.45 -10.95 15.58
CA GLU A 130 -3.45 -11.71 14.83
C GLU A 130 -3.46 -11.33 13.34
N LEU A 131 -3.62 -12.33 12.48
CA LEU A 131 -3.85 -12.17 11.05
C LEU A 131 -5.30 -12.54 10.73
N ILE A 132 -6.10 -11.54 10.38
CA ILE A 132 -7.50 -11.69 9.99
C ILE A 132 -7.56 -11.65 8.46
N VAL A 133 -8.06 -12.70 7.82
CA VAL A 133 -8.13 -12.81 6.35
C VAL A 133 -9.57 -12.75 5.88
N ALA A 134 -9.85 -11.94 4.86
CA ALA A 134 -11.19 -11.86 4.28
C ALA A 134 -11.56 -13.20 3.63
N SER A 135 -12.79 -13.68 3.87
CA SER A 135 -13.27 -14.98 3.38
C SER A 135 -13.15 -15.15 1.86
N ASN A 136 -13.11 -14.03 1.12
CA ASN A 136 -12.98 -14.02 -0.35
C ASN A 136 -11.53 -13.94 -0.85
N ALA A 137 -10.53 -13.77 0.03
CA ALA A 137 -9.13 -13.65 -0.34
C ALA A 137 -8.45 -15.00 -0.62
N VAL A 138 -9.06 -16.12 -0.24
CA VAL A 138 -8.46 -17.48 -0.32
C VAL A 138 -8.36 -18.02 -1.76
N HIS A 139 -8.99 -17.38 -2.76
CA HIS A 139 -9.06 -17.98 -4.11
C HIS A 139 -7.94 -17.59 -5.10
N ARG A 140 -6.92 -16.81 -4.70
CA ARG A 140 -5.78 -16.53 -5.60
C ARG A 140 -4.43 -16.56 -4.88
N SER A 141 -3.73 -17.68 -5.11
CA SER A 141 -2.27 -17.80 -5.17
C SER A 141 -1.48 -17.84 -3.85
N LEU A 142 -1.48 -19.01 -3.22
CA LEU A 142 -0.44 -19.46 -2.27
C LEU A 142 0.92 -19.78 -2.95
N HIS A 143 1.25 -19.15 -4.08
CA HIS A 143 2.38 -19.58 -4.92
C HIS A 143 3.55 -18.60 -5.06
N LEU A 144 3.55 -17.46 -4.36
CA LEU A 144 4.62 -16.46 -4.48
C LEU A 144 5.11 -16.02 -3.11
N LEU A 145 6.13 -16.72 -2.63
CA LEU A 145 7.17 -16.14 -1.78
C LEU A 145 8.49 -16.54 -2.44
N ASP A 146 8.92 -15.75 -3.43
CA ASP A 146 10.29 -15.76 -3.95
C ASP A 146 10.91 -14.38 -3.68
N GLN A 147 12.21 -14.37 -3.37
CA GLN A 147 12.92 -13.37 -2.55
C GLN A 147 13.17 -11.99 -3.19
N ARG A 148 12.15 -11.33 -3.75
CA ARG A 148 12.26 -9.95 -4.25
C ARG A 148 11.06 -9.09 -3.88
N ASP A 149 10.59 -9.20 -2.64
CA ASP A 149 9.51 -8.36 -2.15
C ASP A 149 10.01 -6.95 -1.83
N VAL A 150 9.70 -6.00 -2.72
CA VAL A 150 9.70 -4.58 -2.38
C VAL A 150 8.49 -4.34 -1.48
N VAL A 151 8.71 -4.40 -0.17
CA VAL A 151 7.73 -3.94 0.82
C VAL A 151 7.78 -2.41 0.84
N ALA A 152 6.78 -1.76 0.24
CA ALA A 152 6.57 -0.33 0.44
C ALA A 152 5.81 -0.12 1.76
N LEU A 153 6.47 0.56 2.72
CA LEU A 153 5.85 1.11 3.93
C LEU A 153 5.33 2.53 3.67
#